data_AF-J1H7U0-F1
#
_entry.id   AF-J1H7U0-F1
#
_cell.length_a   1.000
_cell.length_b   1.000
_cell.length_c   1.000
_cell.angle_alpha   90.00
_cell.angle_beta   90.00
_cell.angle_gamma   90.00
#
_symmetry.space_group_name_H-M   'P 1'
#
loop_
_entity.id
_entity.type
_entity.pdbx_description
1 polymer ?
#
loop_
_entity_poly.entity_id
_entity_poly.type
_entity_poly.pdbx_seq_one_letter_code
_entity_poly.pdbx_strand_id
1 'polypeptide(L)'
;MTSPVLVESRSDRTCGCALVNVRHALEDPKKRLGTAVGVAATAAWYALPDVVRRRGARAVIKAGLLAAVIWSATAQMPPAAPVPPYPDEESDCDGTPAPEGDDPLEGATEAAPGELALLAGAGIGTVCLTVAVEKWLFRRGERRRAAGVRMAHTRQGLVIGALTGAASALQFAVAARAD
;
A
#
# COMPACT_ATOMS: atom_id res chain seq x y z
N MET A 1 -20.06 -6.78 34.69
CA MET A 1 -18.67 -6.82 35.18
C MET A 1 -17.90 -7.83 34.33
N THR A 2 -17.28 -7.37 33.25
CA THR A 2 -16.42 -8.18 32.38
C THR A 2 -15.12 -8.48 33.13
N SER A 3 -14.83 -9.75 33.39
CA SER A 3 -13.64 -10.17 34.13
C SER A 3 -12.36 -9.75 33.39
N PRO A 4 -11.43 -9.02 34.03
CA PRO A 4 -10.21 -8.50 33.39
C PRO A 4 -9.31 -9.63 32.86
N VAL A 5 -9.35 -10.82 33.47
CA VAL A 5 -8.55 -11.99 33.09
C VAL A 5 -8.88 -12.52 31.69
N LEU A 6 -10.15 -12.47 31.27
CA LEU A 6 -10.55 -12.91 29.92
C LEU A 6 -10.15 -11.91 28.84
N VAL A 7 -10.08 -10.62 29.18
CA VAL A 7 -9.61 -9.56 28.26
C VAL A 7 -8.10 -9.68 28.06
N GLU A 8 -7.33 -9.86 29.14
CA GLU A 8 -5.87 -10.06 29.10
C GLU A 8 -5.52 -11.29 28.23
N SER A 9 -6.17 -12.44 28.49
CA SER A 9 -5.90 -13.70 27.78
C SER A 9 -6.28 -13.66 26.29
N ARG A 10 -7.32 -12.90 25.93
CA ARG A 10 -7.71 -12.70 24.52
C ARG A 10 -6.74 -11.76 23.82
N SER A 11 -6.32 -10.70 24.52
CA SER A 11 -5.33 -9.73 24.02
C SER A 11 -4.01 -10.42 23.68
N ASP A 12 -3.47 -11.21 24.60
CA ASP A 12 -2.21 -11.94 24.40
C ASP A 12 -2.28 -12.94 23.25
N ARG A 13 -3.39 -13.67 23.12
CA ARG A 13 -3.60 -14.59 21.98
C ARG A 13 -3.68 -13.84 20.66
N THR A 14 -4.39 -12.71 20.60
CA THR A 14 -4.50 -11.91 19.37
C THR A 14 -3.20 -11.23 18.97
N CYS A 15 -2.39 -10.80 19.95
CA CYS A 15 -1.07 -10.23 19.72
C CYS A 15 -0.09 -11.32 19.23
N GLY A 16 -0.16 -12.51 19.83
CA GLY A 16 0.60 -13.69 19.38
C GLY A 16 0.29 -14.08 17.93
N CYS A 17 -0.99 -14.21 17.57
CA CYS A 17 -1.39 -14.53 16.19
C CYS A 17 -0.97 -13.42 15.19
N ALA A 18 -1.10 -12.14 15.57
CA ALA A 18 -0.68 -11.03 14.73
C ALA A 18 0.82 -11.06 14.42
N LEU A 19 1.66 -11.32 15.42
CA LEU A 19 3.12 -11.42 15.24
C LEU A 19 3.53 -12.64 14.42
N VAL A 20 2.84 -13.77 14.57
CA VAL A 20 3.05 -14.97 13.74
C VAL A 20 2.76 -14.66 12.27
N ASN A 21 1.66 -13.96 11.98
CA ASN A 21 1.29 -13.59 10.61
C ASN A 21 2.31 -12.64 9.96
N VAL A 22 2.79 -11.65 10.71
CA VAL A 22 3.87 -10.76 10.25
C VAL A 22 5.14 -11.56 9.96
N ARG A 23 5.52 -12.49 10.84
CA ARG A 23 6.70 -13.34 10.64
C ARG A 23 6.56 -14.19 9.38
N HIS A 24 5.45 -14.88 9.21
CA HIS A 24 5.20 -15.73 8.04
C HIS A 24 5.19 -14.90 6.74
N ALA A 25 4.66 -13.67 6.78
CA ALA A 25 4.73 -12.77 5.62
C ALA A 25 6.18 -12.36 5.28
N LEU A 26 7.05 -12.18 6.28
CA LEU A 26 8.45 -11.80 6.10
C LEU A 26 9.38 -12.99 5.80
N GLU A 27 8.90 -14.23 5.90
CA GLU A 27 9.63 -15.42 5.42
C GLU A 27 9.69 -15.47 3.89
N ASP A 28 8.68 -14.90 3.20
CA ASP A 28 8.74 -14.69 1.76
C ASP A 28 9.81 -13.63 1.43
N PRO A 29 10.88 -14.00 0.70
CA PRO A 29 11.98 -13.09 0.40
C PRO A 29 11.52 -11.89 -0.43
N LYS A 30 10.50 -12.06 -1.30
CA LYS A 30 9.95 -10.98 -2.14
C LYS A 30 9.21 -9.96 -1.29
N LYS A 31 8.35 -10.40 -0.37
CA LYS A 31 7.63 -9.52 0.57
C LYS A 31 8.58 -8.81 1.50
N ARG A 32 9.55 -9.52 2.08
CA ARG A 32 10.58 -8.94 2.95
C ARG A 32 11.39 -7.86 2.24
N LEU A 33 11.85 -8.15 1.02
CA LEU A 33 12.58 -7.18 0.20
C LEU A 33 11.69 -5.99 -0.16
N GLY A 34 10.45 -6.25 -0.57
CA GLY A 34 9.45 -5.22 -0.86
C GLY A 34 9.26 -4.26 0.31
N THR A 35 8.97 -4.78 1.51
CA THR A 35 8.81 -3.96 2.72
C THR A 35 10.08 -3.15 3.03
N ALA A 36 11.26 -3.77 2.97
CA ALA A 36 12.53 -3.07 3.21
C ALA A 36 12.77 -1.93 2.20
N VAL A 37 12.52 -2.18 0.91
CA VAL A 37 12.63 -1.17 -0.15
C VAL A 37 11.63 -0.04 0.05
N GLY A 38 10.37 -0.37 0.37
CA GLY A 38 9.33 0.64 0.64
C GLY A 38 9.70 1.56 1.80
N VAL A 39 10.10 0.97 2.94
CA VAL A 39 10.53 1.73 4.13
C VAL A 39 11.73 2.63 3.82
N ALA A 40 12.76 2.08 3.18
CA ALA A 40 13.97 2.83 2.85
C ALA A 40 13.68 3.95 1.84
N ALA A 41 12.87 3.67 0.81
CA ALA A 41 12.51 4.65 -0.21
C ALA A 41 11.69 5.80 0.38
N THR A 42 10.72 5.51 1.25
CA THR A 42 9.95 6.54 1.95
C THR A 42 10.84 7.36 2.89
N ALA A 43 11.74 6.73 3.66
CA ALA A 43 12.67 7.47 4.51
C ALA A 43 13.57 8.41 3.68
N ALA A 44 14.12 7.90 2.58
CA ALA A 44 14.96 8.66 1.67
C ALA A 44 14.20 9.82 1.02
N TRP A 45 12.93 9.62 0.64
CA TRP A 45 12.07 10.66 0.03
C TRP A 45 11.99 11.92 0.89
N TYR A 46 11.81 11.73 2.20
CA TYR A 46 11.67 12.82 3.16
C TYR A 46 13.02 13.33 3.69
N ALA A 47 14.07 12.52 3.71
CA ALA A 47 15.43 12.93 4.11
C ALA A 47 16.17 13.74 3.03
N LEU A 48 15.79 13.58 1.76
CA LEU A 48 16.48 14.13 0.59
C LEU A 48 16.85 15.62 0.66
N PRO A 49 16.04 16.53 1.25
CA PRO A 49 16.36 17.95 1.30
C PRO A 49 17.65 18.30 2.06
N ASP A 50 18.09 17.44 2.97
CA ASP A 50 19.30 17.67 3.76
C ASP A 50 20.57 17.31 2.99
N VAL A 51 20.49 16.33 2.07
CA VAL A 51 21.65 15.79 1.34
C VAL A 51 21.83 16.37 -0.06
N VAL A 52 20.73 16.63 -0.79
CA VAL A 52 20.80 17.15 -2.15
C VAL A 52 20.30 18.59 -2.14
N ARG A 53 21.10 19.57 -2.55
CA ARG A 53 20.66 20.99 -2.57
C ARG A 53 19.95 21.38 -3.88
N ARG A 54 20.33 20.77 -5.01
CA ARG A 54 19.82 21.11 -6.35
C ARG A 54 18.39 20.58 -6.56
N ARG A 55 17.48 21.46 -6.97
CA ARG A 55 16.04 21.13 -7.14
C ARG A 55 15.81 20.08 -8.24
N GLY A 56 16.48 20.19 -9.39
CA GLY A 56 16.36 19.23 -10.49
C GLY A 56 16.83 17.82 -10.11
N ALA A 57 17.97 17.71 -9.42
CA ALA A 57 18.46 16.42 -8.93
C ALA A 57 17.49 15.76 -7.94
N ARG A 58 16.84 16.56 -7.06
CA ARG A 58 15.80 16.03 -6.17
C ARG A 58 14.63 15.45 -6.94
N ALA A 59 14.21 16.08 -8.04
CA ALA A 59 13.09 15.59 -8.85
C ALA A 59 13.40 14.23 -9.48
N VAL A 60 14.59 14.06 -10.05
CA VAL A 60 15.03 12.78 -10.65
C VAL A 60 15.12 11.68 -9.59
N ILE A 61 15.75 11.98 -8.44
CA ILE A 61 15.85 11.00 -7.35
C ILE A 61 14.46 10.62 -6.83
N LYS A 62 13.57 11.60 -6.65
CA LYS A 62 12.18 11.34 -6.27
C LYS A 62 11.47 10.44 -7.28
N ALA A 63 11.62 10.67 -8.59
CA ALA A 63 11.04 9.78 -9.60
C ALA A 63 11.53 8.32 -9.45
N GLY A 64 12.83 8.11 -9.23
CA GLY A 64 13.39 6.78 -8.95
C GLY A 64 12.86 6.16 -7.66
N LEU A 65 12.75 6.95 -6.58
CA LEU A 65 12.16 6.50 -5.31
C LEU A 65 10.68 6.14 -5.46
N LEU A 66 9.93 6.89 -6.27
CA LEU A 66 8.53 6.58 -6.57
C LEU A 66 8.40 5.25 -7.30
N ALA A 67 9.25 4.98 -8.28
CA ALA A 67 9.30 3.68 -8.96
C ALA A 67 9.62 2.54 -7.96
N ALA A 68 10.55 2.77 -7.02
CA ALA A 68 10.86 1.80 -5.97
C ALA A 68 9.68 1.56 -5.01
N VAL A 69 8.90 2.59 -4.67
CA VAL A 69 7.67 2.47 -3.86
C VAL A 69 6.56 1.73 -4.61
N ILE A 70 6.41 1.97 -5.92
CA ILE A 70 5.45 1.24 -6.75
C ILE A 70 5.84 -0.25 -6.80
N TRP A 71 7.12 -0.53 -7.06
CA TRP A 71 7.63 -1.91 -7.05
C TRP A 71 7.48 -2.59 -5.68
N SER A 72 7.73 -1.88 -4.57
CA SER A 72 7.54 -2.46 -3.24
C SER A 72 6.07 -2.79 -2.96
N ALA A 73 5.12 -2.01 -3.48
CA ALA A 73 3.70 -2.34 -3.40
C ALA A 73 3.37 -3.61 -4.19
N THR A 74 3.91 -3.76 -5.42
CA THR A 74 3.68 -4.97 -6.22
C THR A 74 4.30 -6.23 -5.61
N ALA A 75 5.40 -6.09 -4.87
CA ALA A 75 6.02 -7.18 -4.14
C ALA A 75 5.18 -7.70 -2.96
N GLN A 76 4.24 -6.90 -2.47
CA GLN A 76 3.37 -7.23 -1.34
C GLN A 76 1.99 -7.75 -1.78
N MET A 77 1.65 -7.68 -3.07
CA MET A 77 0.38 -8.17 -3.58
C MET A 77 0.28 -9.70 -3.44
N PRO A 78 -0.92 -10.23 -3.12
CA PRO A 78 -1.17 -11.66 -3.18
C PRO A 78 -0.98 -12.19 -4.62
N PRO A 79 -0.64 -13.48 -4.79
CA PRO A 79 -0.64 -14.08 -6.12
C PRO A 79 -2.04 -13.93 -6.75
N ALA A 80 -2.08 -13.70 -8.07
CA ALA A 80 -3.35 -13.69 -8.79
C ALA A 80 -4.06 -15.03 -8.61
N ALA A 81 -5.37 -14.99 -8.35
CA ALA A 81 -6.17 -16.20 -8.32
C ALA A 81 -6.07 -16.90 -9.70
N PRO A 82 -5.96 -18.24 -9.76
CA PRO A 82 -6.04 -18.95 -11.03
C PRO A 82 -7.33 -18.58 -11.74
N VAL A 83 -7.21 -18.02 -12.94
CA VAL A 83 -8.37 -17.80 -13.80
C VAL A 83 -8.83 -19.18 -14.27
N PRO A 84 -10.11 -19.54 -14.12
CA PRO A 84 -10.61 -20.81 -14.65
C PRO A 84 -10.36 -20.87 -16.17
N PRO A 85 -10.00 -22.04 -16.73
CA PRO A 85 -9.86 -22.20 -18.17
C PRO A 85 -11.14 -21.73 -18.88
N TYR A 86 -10.98 -20.94 -19.93
CA TYR A 86 -12.11 -20.55 -20.79
C TYR A 86 -12.69 -21.83 -21.40
N PRO A 87 -14.01 -22.05 -21.37
CA PRO A 87 -14.62 -23.21 -22.02
C PRO A 87 -14.32 -23.15 -23.51
N ASP A 88 -13.81 -24.23 -24.07
CA ASP A 88 -13.52 -24.38 -25.49
C ASP A 88 -14.81 -24.36 -26.30
N GLU A 89 -14.96 -23.37 -27.19
CA GLU A 89 -16.12 -23.17 -28.06
C GLU A 89 -16.19 -24.21 -29.21
N GLU A 90 -15.39 -25.27 -29.16
CA GLU A 90 -15.19 -26.20 -30.28
C GLU A 90 -16.00 -27.51 -30.17
N SER A 91 -17.05 -27.53 -29.32
CA SER A 91 -17.97 -28.66 -29.18
C SER A 91 -19.40 -28.41 -29.72
N ASP A 92 -19.66 -27.31 -30.45
CA ASP A 92 -21.02 -26.97 -30.91
C ASP A 92 -21.17 -26.95 -32.45
N CYS A 93 -20.73 -28.02 -33.10
CA CYS A 93 -20.99 -28.28 -34.52
C CYS A 93 -22.18 -29.23 -34.77
N ASP A 94 -23.00 -29.54 -33.75
CA ASP A 94 -24.16 -30.46 -33.88
C ASP A 94 -25.49 -29.76 -34.17
N GLY A 95 -25.47 -28.44 -34.44
CA GLY A 95 -26.68 -27.69 -34.78
C GLY A 95 -27.73 -27.62 -33.66
N THR A 96 -27.36 -28.03 -32.44
CA THR A 96 -28.07 -27.67 -31.22
C THR A 96 -27.95 -26.17 -31.04
N PRO A 97 -29.04 -25.42 -30.85
CA PRO A 97 -28.92 -24.03 -30.44
C PRO A 97 -28.16 -24.03 -29.13
N ALA A 98 -27.04 -23.31 -29.09
CA ALA A 98 -26.33 -23.02 -27.85
C ALA A 98 -27.38 -22.63 -26.80
N PRO A 99 -27.34 -23.20 -25.58
CA PRO A 99 -28.18 -22.69 -24.51
C PRO A 99 -27.93 -21.18 -24.47
N GLU A 100 -29.01 -20.40 -24.37
CA GLU A 100 -28.96 -18.94 -24.22
C GLU A 100 -28.10 -18.68 -22.97
N GLY A 101 -26.80 -18.56 -23.21
CA GLY A 101 -25.82 -18.36 -22.18
C GLY A 101 -26.05 -16.93 -21.74
N ASP A 102 -26.42 -16.77 -20.46
CA ASP A 102 -26.48 -15.47 -19.80
C ASP A 102 -25.28 -14.67 -20.31
N ASP A 103 -25.53 -13.54 -20.98
CA ASP A 103 -24.46 -12.75 -21.55
C ASP A 103 -23.46 -12.46 -20.40
N PRO A 104 -22.15 -12.76 -20.54
CA PRO A 104 -21.19 -12.48 -19.47
C PRO A 104 -21.16 -11.00 -19.04
N LEU A 105 -21.78 -10.12 -19.83
CA LEU A 105 -21.99 -8.70 -19.59
C LEU A 105 -23.43 -8.36 -19.15
N GLU A 106 -24.31 -9.34 -19.02
CA GLU A 106 -25.67 -9.18 -18.48
C GLU A 106 -25.58 -8.85 -16.99
N GLY A 107 -25.68 -7.56 -16.67
CA GLY A 107 -25.45 -7.02 -15.33
C GLY A 107 -24.10 -6.34 -15.14
N ALA A 108 -23.23 -6.30 -16.16
CA ALA A 108 -22.14 -5.35 -16.23
C ALA A 108 -22.72 -3.95 -16.52
N THR A 109 -23.36 -3.36 -15.51
CA THR A 109 -23.77 -1.96 -15.55
C THR A 109 -22.53 -1.11 -15.80
N GLU A 110 -22.53 -0.34 -16.90
CA GLU A 110 -21.63 0.79 -17.04
C GLU A 110 -21.69 1.58 -15.72
N ALA A 111 -20.53 1.73 -15.05
CA ALA A 111 -20.48 2.36 -13.75
C ALA A 111 -21.27 3.68 -13.78
N ALA A 112 -22.24 3.82 -12.89
CA ALA A 112 -23.13 4.98 -12.91
C ALA A 112 -22.26 6.25 -12.87
N PRO A 113 -22.63 7.34 -13.58
CA PRO A 113 -21.80 8.53 -13.67
C PRO A 113 -21.43 9.11 -12.27
N GLY A 114 -22.28 8.87 -11.26
CA GLY A 114 -21.99 9.19 -9.86
C GLY A 114 -20.87 8.36 -9.23
N GLU A 115 -20.76 7.06 -9.55
CA GLU A 115 -19.69 6.18 -9.05
C GLU A 115 -18.34 6.54 -9.67
N LEU A 116 -18.31 6.80 -10.98
CA LEU A 116 -17.13 7.31 -11.68
C LEU A 116 -16.67 8.66 -11.11
N ALA A 117 -17.61 9.57 -10.85
CA ALA A 117 -17.32 10.86 -10.24
C ALA A 117 -16.78 10.71 -8.80
N LEU A 118 -17.32 9.77 -8.02
CA LEU A 118 -16.83 9.48 -6.67
C LEU A 118 -15.42 8.90 -6.68
N LEU A 119 -15.12 7.94 -7.56
CA LEU A 119 -13.78 7.36 -7.73
C LEU A 119 -12.77 8.40 -8.20
N ALA A 120 -13.12 9.20 -9.22
CA ALA A 120 -12.28 10.28 -9.69
C ALA A 120 -12.04 11.32 -8.58
N GLY A 121 -13.10 11.69 -7.86
CA GLY A 121 -13.03 12.60 -6.71
C GLY A 121 -12.13 12.08 -5.60
N ALA A 122 -12.21 10.78 -5.27
CA ALA A 122 -11.33 10.14 -4.30
C ALA A 122 -9.86 10.13 -4.75
N GLY A 123 -9.60 9.84 -6.03
CA GLY A 123 -8.26 9.89 -6.61
C GLY A 123 -7.65 11.29 -6.55
N ILE A 124 -8.38 12.29 -7.04
CA ILE A 124 -7.94 13.70 -7.02
C ILE A 124 -7.76 14.19 -5.58
N GLY A 125 -8.73 13.89 -4.70
CA GLY A 125 -8.68 14.24 -3.29
C GLY A 125 -7.43 13.66 -2.61
N THR A 126 -7.08 12.42 -2.90
CA THR A 126 -5.88 11.76 -2.36
C THR A 126 -4.61 12.44 -2.83
N VAL A 127 -4.51 12.80 -4.12
CA VAL A 127 -3.34 13.52 -4.66
C VAL A 127 -3.21 14.90 -4.01
N CYS A 128 -4.31 15.65 -3.92
CA CYS A 128 -4.33 16.98 -3.30
C CYS A 128 -3.93 16.91 -1.82
N LEU A 129 -4.48 15.96 -1.07
CA LEU A 129 -4.14 15.71 0.32
C LEU A 129 -2.66 15.37 0.47
N THR A 130 -2.13 14.49 -0.38
CA THR A 130 -0.72 14.10 -0.36
C THR A 130 0.18 15.32 -0.55
N VAL A 131 -0.09 16.16 -1.56
CA VAL A 131 0.68 17.39 -1.82
C VAL A 131 0.59 18.36 -0.63
N ALA A 132 -0.58 18.50 -0.01
CA ALA A 132 -0.77 19.37 1.15
C ALA A 132 0.05 18.90 2.36
N VAL A 133 0.03 17.60 2.65
CA VAL A 133 0.82 16.96 3.71
C VAL A 133 2.32 17.12 3.44
N GLU A 134 2.78 16.86 2.22
CA GLU A 134 4.19 17.04 1.85
C GLU A 134 4.67 18.47 2.06
N LYS A 135 3.88 19.46 1.60
CA LYS A 135 4.20 20.89 1.81
C LYS A 135 4.24 21.23 3.30
N TRP A 136 3.33 20.69 4.10
CA TRP A 136 3.33 20.89 5.55
C TRP A 136 4.58 20.29 6.21
N LEU A 137 4.94 19.04 5.88
CA LEU A 137 6.12 18.37 6.40
C LEU A 137 7.41 19.14 6.06
N PHE A 138 7.55 19.57 4.80
CA PHE A 138 8.70 20.36 4.36
C PHE A 138 8.81 21.68 5.16
N ARG A 139 7.71 22.42 5.30
CA ARG A 139 7.69 23.66 6.10
C ARG A 139 8.04 23.41 7.56
N ARG A 140 7.56 22.31 8.15
CA ARG A 140 7.91 21.90 9.51
C ARG A 140 9.41 21.60 9.64
N GLY A 141 10.00 20.90 8.68
CA GLY A 141 11.44 20.63 8.65
C GLY A 141 12.28 21.91 8.54
N GLU A 142 11.89 22.85 7.68
CA GLU A 142 12.58 24.15 7.53
C GLU A 142 12.48 25.01 8.79
N ARG A 143 11.33 25.02 9.49
CA ARG A 143 11.19 25.69 10.80
C ARG A 143 12.15 25.11 11.84
N ARG A 144 12.30 23.78 11.88
CA ARG A 144 13.25 23.12 12.79
C ARG A 144 14.71 23.41 12.42
N ARG A 145 15.02 23.48 11.13
CA ARG A 145 16.34 23.89 10.65
C ARG A 145 16.66 25.33 11.04
N ALA A 146 15.69 26.24 10.92
CA ALA A 146 15.83 27.63 11.37
C ALA A 146 16.06 27.72 12.89
N ALA A 147 15.48 26.80 13.67
CA ALA A 147 15.75 26.63 15.09
C ALA A 147 17.10 25.93 15.40
N GLY A 148 17.96 25.72 14.41
CA GLY A 148 19.31 25.16 14.59
C GLY A 148 19.39 23.63 14.62
N VAL A 149 18.29 22.90 14.42
CA VAL A 149 18.30 21.43 14.39
C VAL A 149 19.04 20.95 13.14
N ARG A 150 20.18 20.27 13.34
CA ARG A 150 20.93 19.62 12.25
C ARG A 150 20.14 18.43 11.71
N MET A 151 20.12 18.29 10.38
CA MET A 151 19.50 17.16 9.67
C MET A 151 18.01 16.96 10.04
N ALA A 152 17.27 18.06 10.10
CA ALA A 152 15.87 18.07 10.54
C ALA A 152 14.96 17.22 9.64
N HIS A 153 15.22 17.22 8.33
CA HIS A 153 14.44 16.44 7.36
C HIS A 153 14.85 14.97 7.39
N THR A 154 16.13 14.64 7.60
CA THR A 154 16.57 13.25 7.78
C THR A 154 15.93 12.60 9.00
N ARG A 155 15.91 13.29 10.14
CA ARG A 155 15.22 12.77 11.35
C ARG A 155 13.73 12.55 11.10
N GLN A 156 13.08 13.45 10.38
CA GLN A 156 11.68 13.27 9.99
C GLN A 156 11.51 12.07 9.05
N GLY A 157 12.38 11.92 8.05
CA GLY A 157 12.36 10.80 7.13
C GLY A 157 12.51 9.45 7.83
N LEU A 158 13.39 9.35 8.83
CA LEU A 158 13.52 8.12 9.63
C LEU A 158 12.25 7.78 10.40
N VAL A 159 11.60 8.79 11.02
CA VAL A 159 10.33 8.58 11.73
C VAL A 159 9.24 8.13 10.77
N ILE A 160 9.11 8.77 9.60
CA ILE A 160 8.10 8.39 8.61
C ILE A 160 8.39 7.00 8.05
N GLY A 161 9.64 6.65 7.75
CA GLY A 161 10.02 5.31 7.33
C GLY A 161 9.68 4.24 8.38
N ALA A 162 9.93 4.51 9.66
CA ALA A 162 9.54 3.61 10.74
C ALA A 162 8.02 3.43 10.81
N LEU A 163 7.24 4.51 10.64
CA LEU A 163 5.78 4.45 10.57
C LEU A 163 5.30 3.66 9.35
N THR A 164 5.96 3.79 8.20
CA THR A 164 5.67 2.97 7.01
C THR A 164 5.90 1.50 7.29
N GLY A 165 7.01 1.14 7.95
CA GLY A 165 7.28 -0.26 8.33
C GLY A 165 6.25 -0.81 9.31
N ALA A 166 5.83 0.00 10.28
CA ALA A 166 4.75 -0.36 11.20
C ALA A 166 3.41 -0.55 10.49
N ALA A 167 3.10 0.30 9.50
CA ALA A 167 1.90 0.17 8.68
C ALA A 167 1.91 -1.12 7.85
N SER A 168 3.05 -1.48 7.24
CA SER A 168 3.20 -2.77 6.54
C SER A 168 3.03 -3.96 7.49
N ALA A 169 3.61 -3.92 8.69
CA ALA A 169 3.41 -4.95 9.69
C ALA A 169 1.93 -5.06 10.10
N LEU A 170 1.24 -3.94 10.27
CA LEU A 170 -0.19 -3.92 10.56
C LEU A 170 -1.02 -4.53 9.41
N GLN A 171 -0.66 -4.23 8.16
CA GLN A 171 -1.31 -4.82 6.98
C GLN A 171 -1.18 -6.35 6.99
N PHE A 172 0.01 -6.89 7.24
CA PHE A 172 0.20 -8.35 7.32
C PHE A 172 -0.54 -8.98 8.51
N ALA A 173 -0.61 -8.29 9.64
CA ALA A 173 -1.34 -8.76 10.81
C ALA A 173 -2.86 -8.86 10.56
N VAL A 174 -3.43 -7.94 9.77
CA VAL A 174 -4.86 -7.88 9.47
C VAL A 174 -5.26 -8.78 8.30
N ALA A 175 -4.45 -8.83 7.23
CA ALA A 175 -4.77 -9.58 6.02
C ALA A 175 -4.96 -11.09 6.26
N ALA A 176 -4.31 -11.65 7.28
CA ALA A 176 -4.42 -13.06 7.66
C ALA A 176 -5.67 -13.38 8.54
N ARG A 177 -6.62 -12.44 8.69
CA ARG A 177 -7.91 -12.68 9.38
C ARG A 177 -9.08 -12.96 8.42
N ALA A 178 -8.83 -13.01 7.11
CA ALA A 178 -9.90 -13.11 6.11
C ALA A 178 -10.27 -14.56 5.71
N ASP A 179 -9.74 -15.56 6.42
CA ASP A 179 -10.03 -16.98 6.19
C ASP A 179 -10.99 -17.56 7.24
#